data_AF-A0A8S3T265-F1
#
_entry.id   AF-A0A8S3T265-F1
#
_cell.length_a   1.000
_cell.length_b   1.000
_cell.length_c   1.000
_cell.angle_alpha   90.00
_cell.angle_beta   90.00
_cell.angle_gamma   90.00
#
_symmetry.space_group_name_H-M   'P 1'
#
loop_
_entity.id
_entity.type
_entity.pdbx_description
1 polymer ?
#
loop_
_entity_poly.entity_id
_entity_poly.type
_entity_poly.pdbx_seq_one_letter_code
_entity_poly.pdbx_strand_id
1 'polypeptide(L)'
;MTHLDGDSVLDISDNCQEAANGEQTDTDGDGIGDVCDPDLDGDGINNSDDNCPYLKNPLQTDVNGMYTLEASDQVGDDCVVDSDGDGIDDRDQVGDNCVVDSDGDGIDDSEQTYGSMKYSGTVYVPSDKGDNYIGIVFGYVNNRKFYLLSWKPTNYNFETTTFQTGVKGLNLKVVNSNTGPGQTLAYALWHSSTTVNQDTVLWQDGNMTRWSNYTSYKWFLWHYTDLNKIRFQLYDVDSLLADSGDIYDTSITGGRVGVYQFGQESVLWSDLKVQCIPRDNKALYLDGVDDYIVLTNITRLDIYQSFSVGLWIKIDSLAGGDMPLFCTDTRTICLWLDGGFIHGSYGNNTVTSTSTINTNQWISLLYIYDESEYSMTLYVNGNSVGVTSDVTPIDLTQYITDEDTLFYLGKNSNNFYKGYVDEFVFYNVALLGTEINDHIHLPSITKYPTFHRYGKLYYKMDQTTGSMYLKDEGLLEVPGQIQGSPILEDVKPQDYSRFNLEYPDN
;
A
#
# COMPACT_ATOMS: atom_id res chain seq x y z
N MET A 1 33.18 20.90 -20.66
CA MET A 1 32.00 20.34 -20.00
C MET A 1 32.51 19.85 -18.67
N THR A 2 32.26 20.66 -17.65
CA THR A 2 32.67 20.36 -16.28
C THR A 2 31.64 19.42 -15.68
N HIS A 3 32.15 18.64 -14.74
CA HIS A 3 31.40 17.65 -14.02
C HIS A 3 32.03 17.58 -12.64
N LEU A 4 31.41 18.27 -11.69
CA LEU A 4 32.04 18.61 -10.41
C LEU A 4 32.08 17.42 -9.43
N ASP A 5 31.14 16.50 -9.54
CA ASP A 5 30.85 15.42 -8.58
C ASP A 5 30.97 13.99 -9.16
N GLY A 6 31.01 13.81 -10.48
CA GLY A 6 31.42 12.57 -11.17
C GLY A 6 30.34 11.51 -11.46
N ASP A 7 29.05 11.85 -11.41
CA ASP A 7 27.86 11.03 -11.72
C ASP A 7 27.44 10.82 -13.21
N SER A 8 28.26 11.24 -14.16
CA SER A 8 28.05 11.38 -15.61
C SER A 8 27.06 12.44 -16.13
N VAL A 9 26.58 13.36 -15.29
CA VAL A 9 25.73 14.51 -15.67
C VAL A 9 26.58 15.78 -15.82
N LEU A 10 26.16 16.69 -16.68
CA LEU A 10 26.88 17.96 -16.91
C LEU A 10 26.35 19.02 -15.95
N ASP A 11 27.22 19.81 -15.30
CA ASP A 11 26.84 20.85 -14.32
C ASP A 11 25.71 21.80 -14.78
N ILE A 12 25.55 22.00 -16.10
CA ILE A 12 24.49 22.87 -16.69
C ILE A 12 23.09 22.25 -16.70
N SER A 13 23.00 20.95 -16.47
CA SER A 13 21.80 20.13 -16.47
C SER A 13 21.78 19.22 -15.24
N ASP A 14 22.56 19.58 -14.23
CA ASP A 14 22.75 18.86 -12.98
C ASP A 14 22.00 19.58 -11.86
N ASN A 15 20.95 18.95 -11.32
CA ASN A 15 20.16 19.45 -10.21
C ASN A 15 20.87 19.28 -8.85
N CYS A 16 22.00 18.58 -8.78
CA CYS A 16 22.91 18.54 -7.61
C CYS A 16 24.39 18.66 -8.00
N GLN A 17 24.79 19.84 -8.49
CA GLN A 17 26.15 20.12 -8.95
C GLN A 17 27.31 19.65 -8.02
N GLU A 18 27.10 19.60 -6.70
CA GLU A 18 28.15 19.20 -5.74
C GLU A 18 28.00 17.75 -5.22
N ALA A 19 26.97 17.01 -5.62
CA ALA A 19 26.64 15.71 -5.05
C ALA A 19 26.11 14.72 -6.10
N ALA A 20 26.91 13.67 -6.33
CA ALA A 20 26.67 12.68 -7.37
C ALA A 20 25.26 12.08 -7.33
N ASN A 21 24.44 12.38 -8.34
CA ASN A 21 23.07 11.93 -8.47
C ASN A 21 22.69 11.70 -9.95
N GLY A 22 23.36 10.77 -10.63
CA GLY A 22 23.29 10.64 -12.10
C GLY A 22 21.90 10.36 -12.70
N GLU A 23 20.92 10.01 -11.85
CA GLU A 23 19.52 9.82 -12.21
C GLU A 23 18.71 11.12 -12.21
N GLN A 24 19.24 12.19 -11.61
CA GLN A 24 18.68 13.53 -11.57
C GLN A 24 17.24 13.55 -11.02
N THR A 25 17.00 12.71 -10.02
CA THR A 25 15.72 12.67 -9.30
C THR A 25 15.50 14.00 -8.59
N ASP A 26 14.29 14.52 -8.73
CA ASP A 26 13.78 15.79 -8.22
C ASP A 26 12.31 15.56 -7.91
N THR A 27 12.03 15.18 -6.67
CA THR A 27 10.74 14.64 -6.24
C THR A 27 9.67 15.72 -6.24
N ASP A 28 9.98 16.93 -5.77
CA ASP A 28 9.04 18.04 -5.66
C ASP A 28 9.06 18.99 -6.88
N GLY A 29 10.04 18.85 -7.78
CA GLY A 29 10.14 19.57 -9.04
C GLY A 29 10.63 21.01 -8.89
N ASP A 30 11.29 21.36 -7.79
CA ASP A 30 11.80 22.72 -7.55
C ASP A 30 13.09 23.03 -8.33
N GLY A 31 13.71 22.01 -8.93
CA GLY A 31 14.95 22.08 -9.69
C GLY A 31 16.22 21.78 -8.87
N ILE A 32 16.08 21.40 -7.61
CA ILE A 32 17.12 20.87 -6.72
C ILE A 32 16.96 19.35 -6.66
N GLY A 33 18.03 18.60 -6.84
CA GLY A 33 17.92 17.14 -6.82
C GLY A 33 17.77 16.59 -5.41
N ASP A 34 17.08 15.46 -5.28
CA ASP A 34 16.80 14.81 -3.99
C ASP A 34 18.04 14.61 -3.12
N VAL A 35 19.20 14.37 -3.74
CA VAL A 35 20.46 14.12 -3.04
C VAL A 35 20.97 15.35 -2.29
N CYS A 36 20.62 16.55 -2.75
CA CYS A 36 21.08 17.83 -2.20
C CYS A 36 19.95 18.74 -1.71
N ASP A 37 18.71 18.25 -1.74
CA ASP A 37 17.53 18.99 -1.31
C ASP A 37 17.36 18.96 0.23
N PRO A 38 17.22 20.11 0.91
CA PRO A 38 16.88 20.17 2.33
C PRO A 38 15.40 19.88 2.67
N ASP A 39 14.48 19.89 1.70
CA ASP A 39 13.02 19.72 1.83
C ASP A 39 12.48 18.87 0.65
N LEU A 40 12.69 17.56 0.74
CA LEU A 40 12.53 16.59 -0.37
C LEU A 40 11.13 16.51 -0.99
N ASP A 41 10.09 16.94 -0.28
CA ASP A 41 8.71 16.88 -0.74
C ASP A 41 8.03 18.26 -0.86
N GLY A 42 8.81 19.33 -0.62
CA GLY A 42 8.41 20.71 -0.79
C GLY A 42 7.21 21.11 0.09
N ASP A 43 7.05 20.49 1.26
CA ASP A 43 5.97 20.80 2.20
C ASP A 43 6.27 22.03 3.09
N GLY A 44 7.51 22.51 3.06
CA GLY A 44 8.01 23.66 3.80
C GLY A 44 8.70 23.30 5.13
N ILE A 45 8.89 22.02 5.42
CA ILE A 45 9.56 21.49 6.61
C ILE A 45 10.85 20.78 6.18
N ASN A 46 11.97 21.14 6.81
CA ASN A 46 13.24 20.50 6.45
C ASN A 46 13.21 19.00 6.79
N ASN A 47 13.86 18.18 5.95
CA ASN A 47 13.98 16.72 6.08
C ASN A 47 14.39 16.22 7.47
N SER A 48 15.13 17.02 8.25
CA SER A 48 15.58 16.65 9.60
C SER A 48 14.51 16.81 10.67
N ASP A 49 13.53 17.68 10.43
CA ASP A 49 12.44 18.02 11.34
C ASP A 49 11.10 17.42 10.88
N ASP A 50 11.05 16.94 9.64
CA ASP A 50 9.89 16.32 9.01
C ASP A 50 9.68 14.87 9.47
N ASN A 51 8.44 14.55 9.85
CA ASN A 51 8.04 13.20 10.23
C ASN A 51 7.90 12.25 9.02
N CYS A 52 7.78 12.80 7.81
CA CYS A 52 7.62 12.11 6.55
C CYS A 52 8.37 12.81 5.40
N PRO A 53 9.73 12.78 5.37
CA PRO A 53 10.59 13.52 4.41
C PRO A 53 10.45 13.17 2.91
N TYR A 54 9.40 12.47 2.52
CA TYR A 54 9.17 11.98 1.16
C TYR A 54 7.69 12.02 0.79
N LEU A 55 6.86 12.65 1.62
CA LEU A 55 5.41 12.64 1.50
C LEU A 55 4.89 13.97 2.03
N LYS A 56 4.67 14.89 1.09
CA LYS A 56 4.23 16.25 1.36
C LYS A 56 3.12 16.30 2.40
N ASN A 57 3.41 16.81 3.59
CA ASN A 57 2.45 16.92 4.67
C ASN A 57 2.68 18.18 5.51
N PRO A 58 2.38 19.39 5.00
CA PRO A 58 2.76 20.67 5.61
C PRO A 58 2.24 20.88 7.04
N LEU A 59 1.15 20.18 7.40
CA LEU A 59 0.56 20.22 8.74
C LEU A 59 1.28 19.30 9.73
N GLN A 60 2.23 18.50 9.24
CA GLN A 60 2.99 17.48 9.93
C GLN A 60 2.11 16.55 10.75
N THR A 61 0.87 16.33 10.24
CA THR A 61 -0.35 15.95 10.97
C THR A 61 -0.01 15.47 12.38
N ASP A 62 0.14 16.45 13.27
CA ASP A 62 0.35 16.18 14.67
C ASP A 62 -1.00 15.71 15.21
N VAL A 63 -1.20 14.40 15.22
CA VAL A 63 -2.38 13.73 15.76
C VAL A 63 -2.59 14.02 17.26
N ASN A 64 -1.76 14.85 17.91
CA ASN A 64 -2.07 15.53 19.17
C ASN A 64 -3.38 16.33 19.16
N GLY A 65 -4.01 16.52 18.00
CA GLY A 65 -5.39 16.97 17.88
C GLY A 65 -6.45 15.92 18.21
N MET A 66 -6.25 14.62 17.95
CA MET A 66 -7.30 13.59 18.09
C MET A 66 -7.69 13.33 19.55
N TYR A 67 -8.80 13.93 19.96
CA TYR A 67 -9.50 13.63 21.21
C TYR A 67 -10.90 13.11 20.93
N THR A 68 -11.32 12.19 21.79
CA THR A 68 -12.35 11.16 21.63
C THR A 68 -13.71 11.62 21.11
N LEU A 69 -14.32 10.75 20.29
CA LEU A 69 -15.77 10.60 20.17
C LEU A 69 -16.23 9.31 20.87
N GLU A 70 -17.31 9.40 21.64
CA GLU A 70 -17.95 8.25 22.26
C GLU A 70 -18.73 7.44 21.21
N ALA A 71 -18.29 6.21 20.94
CA ALA A 71 -19.12 5.24 20.23
C ALA A 71 -20.20 4.67 21.19
N SER A 72 -21.18 5.50 21.57
CA SER A 72 -22.44 5.01 22.13
C SER A 72 -23.40 4.70 20.98
N ASP A 73 -23.67 3.41 20.82
CA ASP A 73 -24.88 2.75 20.33
C ASP A 73 -25.66 3.24 19.07
N GLN A 74 -25.33 4.35 18.41
CA GLN A 74 -25.86 4.74 17.11
C GLN A 74 -24.75 5.41 16.28
N VAL A 75 -24.73 5.03 15.00
CA VAL A 75 -23.90 5.63 13.95
C VAL A 75 -24.05 7.16 13.99
N GLY A 76 -22.93 7.86 14.20
CA GLY A 76 -22.80 9.32 14.06
C GLY A 76 -23.66 10.10 15.04
N ASP A 77 -23.07 10.55 16.15
CA ASP A 77 -23.58 11.72 16.87
C ASP A 77 -22.43 12.70 17.12
N ASP A 78 -22.71 13.95 16.77
CA ASP A 78 -21.92 15.14 17.08
C ASP A 78 -21.52 15.17 18.56
N CYS A 79 -20.39 15.82 18.84
CA CYS A 79 -19.87 16.09 20.19
C CYS A 79 -21.00 16.41 21.17
N VAL A 80 -21.10 15.66 22.27
CA VAL A 80 -21.98 16.02 23.38
C VAL A 80 -21.42 17.29 24.00
N VAL A 81 -22.19 18.38 23.93
CA VAL A 81 -21.77 19.75 24.30
C VAL A 81 -21.56 19.93 25.83
N ASP A 82 -21.98 18.95 26.63
CA ASP A 82 -21.86 18.94 28.10
C ASP A 82 -21.81 17.46 28.54
N SER A 83 -20.66 16.82 28.36
CA SER A 83 -20.50 15.37 28.55
C SER A 83 -20.59 14.95 30.02
N ASP A 84 -20.27 15.83 30.97
CA ASP A 84 -20.33 15.55 32.40
C ASP A 84 -21.59 16.07 33.10
N GLY A 85 -22.42 16.84 32.39
CA GLY A 85 -23.71 17.36 32.85
C GLY A 85 -23.59 18.50 33.86
N ASP A 86 -22.46 19.20 33.89
CA ASP A 86 -22.20 20.29 34.83
C ASP A 86 -22.79 21.64 34.39
N GLY A 87 -23.28 21.74 33.15
CA GLY A 87 -23.92 22.91 32.56
C GLY A 87 -22.95 23.93 31.97
N ILE A 88 -21.67 23.57 31.78
CA ILE A 88 -20.64 24.31 31.05
C ILE A 88 -20.44 23.63 29.69
N ASP A 89 -20.22 24.42 28.64
CA ASP A 89 -19.88 23.91 27.32
C ASP A 89 -18.44 23.41 27.31
N ASP A 90 -18.23 22.12 27.00
CA ASP A 90 -16.89 21.51 26.98
C ASP A 90 -15.95 22.19 25.97
N ARG A 91 -16.50 22.91 24.97
CA ARG A 91 -15.72 23.69 23.99
C ARG A 91 -15.13 24.99 24.54
N ASP A 92 -15.60 25.47 25.69
CA ASP A 92 -15.12 26.70 26.34
C ASP A 92 -14.08 26.41 27.45
N GLN A 93 -13.69 25.15 27.66
CA GLN A 93 -12.66 24.77 28.63
C GLN A 93 -11.27 24.64 28.00
N VAL A 94 -10.28 25.30 28.60
CA VAL A 94 -8.86 25.17 28.20
C VAL A 94 -8.36 23.81 28.64
N GLY A 95 -8.42 22.81 27.76
CA GLY A 95 -7.90 21.47 28.01
C GLY A 95 -8.71 20.31 27.46
N ASP A 96 -9.86 20.57 26.84
CA ASP A 96 -10.66 19.54 26.16
C ASP A 96 -11.04 20.07 24.78
N ASN A 97 -10.45 19.47 23.74
CA ASN A 97 -10.51 19.98 22.38
C ASN A 97 -10.96 18.81 21.51
N CYS A 98 -12.27 18.53 21.47
CA CYS A 98 -12.84 17.42 20.71
C CYS A 98 -12.37 17.48 19.24
N VAL A 99 -11.84 16.38 18.72
CA VAL A 99 -11.69 16.25 17.26
C VAL A 99 -12.99 15.72 16.69
N VAL A 100 -13.47 16.46 15.70
CA VAL A 100 -14.60 16.09 14.87
C VAL A 100 -14.11 14.97 13.94
N ASP A 101 -14.82 13.84 13.93
CA ASP A 101 -14.74 12.86 12.84
C ASP A 101 -14.97 13.61 11.52
N SER A 102 -13.87 13.96 10.85
CA SER A 102 -13.85 14.93 9.75
C SER A 102 -14.66 14.43 8.55
N ASP A 103 -14.82 13.11 8.41
CA ASP A 103 -15.53 12.49 7.28
C ASP A 103 -16.83 11.77 7.66
N GLY A 104 -17.14 11.67 8.96
CA GLY A 104 -18.40 11.14 9.48
C GLY A 104 -18.55 9.63 9.31
N ASP A 105 -17.44 8.89 9.18
CA ASP A 105 -17.47 7.44 8.97
C ASP A 105 -17.53 6.60 10.26
N GLY A 106 -17.47 7.27 11.42
CA GLY A 106 -17.59 6.69 12.75
C GLY A 106 -16.27 6.18 13.32
N ILE A 107 -15.14 6.45 12.69
CA ILE A 107 -13.79 6.20 13.20
C ILE A 107 -13.01 7.51 13.17
N ASP A 108 -12.47 7.90 14.32
CA ASP A 108 -11.55 9.03 14.39
C ASP A 108 -10.23 8.59 13.73
N ASP A 109 -9.94 9.11 12.54
CA ASP A 109 -8.73 8.86 11.76
C ASP A 109 -8.12 10.13 11.13
N SER A 110 -6.86 10.03 10.72
CA SER A 110 -6.11 11.13 10.11
C SER A 110 -6.51 11.33 8.66
N GLU A 111 -6.67 12.56 8.17
CA GLU A 111 -6.89 12.81 6.73
C GLU A 111 -5.75 12.31 5.83
N GLN A 112 -4.52 12.31 6.37
CA GLN A 112 -3.33 11.82 5.67
C GLN A 112 -3.29 10.29 5.59
N THR A 113 -2.94 9.77 4.40
CA THR A 113 -2.67 8.35 4.20
C THR A 113 -1.19 8.03 4.26
N TYR A 114 -0.83 6.93 4.92
CA TYR A 114 0.55 6.51 5.08
C TYR A 114 0.80 5.13 4.45
N GLY A 115 1.98 4.98 3.85
CA GLY A 115 2.52 3.69 3.43
C GLY A 115 3.21 2.97 4.58
N SER A 116 4.53 2.75 4.44
CA SER A 116 5.33 2.18 5.51
C SER A 116 5.55 3.23 6.61
N MET A 117 5.19 2.89 7.85
CA MET A 117 5.16 3.86 8.94
C MET A 117 5.42 3.25 10.30
N LYS A 118 5.82 4.12 11.23
CA LYS A 118 5.78 3.89 12.66
C LYS A 118 4.70 4.79 13.26
N TYR A 119 3.73 4.20 13.93
CA TYR A 119 2.71 4.92 14.68
C TYR A 119 2.93 4.66 16.18
N SER A 120 2.90 5.70 17.00
CA SER A 120 3.15 5.58 18.43
C SER A 120 2.32 6.57 19.23
N GLY A 121 2.13 6.28 20.51
CA GLY A 121 1.34 7.11 21.38
C GLY A 121 1.32 6.64 22.82
N THR A 122 0.58 7.37 23.63
CA THR A 122 0.30 7.06 25.02
C THR A 122 -1.21 6.99 25.22
N VAL A 123 -1.68 5.93 25.88
CA VAL A 123 -3.09 5.77 26.27
C VAL A 123 -3.23 5.75 27.78
N TYR A 124 -4.29 6.39 28.29
CA TYR A 124 -4.57 6.49 29.71
C TYR A 124 -6.09 6.56 29.94
N VAL A 125 -6.61 5.77 30.89
CA VAL A 125 -8.04 5.74 31.21
C VAL A 125 -8.27 6.37 32.59
N PRO A 126 -8.66 7.66 32.69
CA PRO A 126 -8.93 8.37 33.96
C PRO A 126 -10.23 7.98 34.68
N SER A 127 -10.81 6.81 34.40
CA SER A 127 -12.11 6.42 34.94
C SER A 127 -12.09 5.05 35.57
N ASP A 128 -12.90 4.87 36.62
CA ASP A 128 -13.26 3.57 37.17
C ASP A 128 -14.46 2.92 36.49
N LYS A 129 -15.06 3.61 35.51
CA LYS A 129 -16.22 3.15 34.76
C LYS A 129 -15.79 2.59 33.40
N GLY A 130 -16.52 1.56 32.97
CA GLY A 130 -16.22 0.83 31.75
C GLY A 130 -15.08 -0.16 31.92
N ASP A 131 -15.20 -1.29 31.25
CA ASP A 131 -14.16 -2.30 31.13
C ASP A 131 -14.08 -2.81 29.68
N ASN A 132 -14.29 -1.90 28.73
CA ASN A 132 -14.55 -2.20 27.33
C ASN A 132 -13.31 -2.00 26.44
N TYR A 133 -13.51 -2.01 25.11
CA TYR A 133 -12.39 -1.98 24.19
C TYR A 133 -11.90 -0.55 23.99
N ILE A 134 -10.58 -0.43 24.04
CA ILE A 134 -9.81 0.68 23.50
C ILE A 134 -8.86 0.11 22.44
N GLY A 135 -8.30 0.94 21.57
CA GLY A 135 -7.41 0.44 20.53
C GLY A 135 -6.95 1.49 19.57
N ILE A 136 -6.25 1.03 18.54
CA ILE A 136 -5.81 1.87 17.43
C ILE A 136 -6.19 1.21 16.10
N VAL A 137 -6.38 2.07 15.11
CA VAL A 137 -6.64 1.71 13.72
C VAL A 137 -5.44 2.14 12.88
N PHE A 138 -5.08 1.33 11.89
CA PHE A 138 -4.03 1.68 10.93
C PHE A 138 -4.27 0.99 9.60
N GLY A 139 -3.68 1.53 8.53
CA GLY A 139 -4.01 1.07 7.19
C GLY A 139 -5.50 1.24 6.91
N TYR A 140 -6.10 2.32 7.43
CA TYR A 140 -7.51 2.56 7.23
C TYR A 140 -7.75 2.98 5.78
N VAL A 141 -8.62 2.24 5.11
CA VAL A 141 -8.98 2.49 3.72
C VAL A 141 -10.39 3.06 3.63
N ASN A 142 -11.30 2.46 4.39
CA ASN A 142 -12.70 2.83 4.54
C ASN A 142 -13.29 2.04 5.71
N ASN A 143 -14.55 2.32 6.04
CA ASN A 143 -15.27 1.72 7.16
C ASN A 143 -15.55 0.20 7.06
N ARG A 144 -14.95 -0.47 6.08
CA ARG A 144 -15.01 -1.92 5.86
C ARG A 144 -13.64 -2.56 5.81
N LYS A 145 -12.56 -1.79 5.62
CA LYS A 145 -11.23 -2.32 5.36
C LYS A 145 -10.17 -1.52 6.11
N PHE A 146 -9.68 -2.10 7.20
CA PHE A 146 -8.67 -1.49 8.09
C PHE A 146 -8.04 -2.56 9.00
N TYR A 147 -6.85 -2.30 9.54
CA TYR A 147 -6.35 -3.08 10.67
C TYR A 147 -6.85 -2.48 11.98
N LEU A 148 -7.21 -3.36 12.92
CA LEU A 148 -7.65 -2.98 14.26
C LEU A 148 -6.81 -3.72 15.30
N LEU A 149 -6.11 -2.97 16.15
CA LEU A 149 -5.55 -3.49 17.38
C LEU A 149 -6.46 -3.09 18.54
N SER A 150 -7.22 -4.04 19.06
CA SER A 150 -8.14 -3.82 20.19
C SER A 150 -7.56 -4.36 21.50
N TRP A 151 -7.92 -3.72 22.61
CA TRP A 151 -7.44 -4.03 23.95
C TRP A 151 -8.54 -3.95 24.99
N LYS A 152 -8.77 -5.03 25.73
CA LYS A 152 -9.81 -5.12 26.78
C LYS A 152 -9.23 -5.64 28.11
N PRO A 153 -9.73 -5.19 29.27
CA PRO A 153 -9.18 -5.58 30.56
C PRO A 153 -9.90 -6.78 31.22
N THR A 154 -11.08 -7.15 30.72
CA THR A 154 -11.94 -8.23 31.26
C THR A 154 -12.53 -9.08 30.12
N ASN A 155 -12.97 -10.29 30.46
CA ASN A 155 -13.71 -11.12 29.51
C ASN A 155 -15.20 -10.78 29.59
N TYR A 156 -15.84 -10.44 28.48
CA TYR A 156 -17.27 -10.14 28.43
C TYR A 156 -17.89 -10.56 27.09
N ASN A 157 -19.09 -11.14 27.15
CA ASN A 157 -19.85 -11.53 25.95
C ASN A 157 -20.77 -10.38 25.53
N PHE A 158 -20.87 -10.11 24.23
CA PHE A 158 -21.70 -9.00 23.73
C PHE A 158 -23.21 -9.28 23.91
N GLU A 159 -23.82 -8.66 24.92
CA GLU A 159 -25.25 -8.47 25.27
C GLU A 159 -26.33 -9.57 24.97
N THR A 160 -26.00 -10.73 24.38
CA THR A 160 -26.93 -11.85 24.15
C THR A 160 -26.23 -13.23 24.18
N THR A 161 -27.03 -14.30 24.24
CA THR A 161 -26.67 -15.66 24.69
C THR A 161 -26.00 -16.59 23.66
N THR A 162 -25.23 -16.07 22.70
CA THR A 162 -24.48 -16.93 21.75
C THR A 162 -23.05 -16.44 21.52
N PHE A 163 -22.08 -17.14 22.14
CA PHE A 163 -20.66 -17.32 21.76
C PHE A 163 -19.86 -16.15 21.16
N GLN A 164 -20.23 -14.88 21.38
CA GLN A 164 -19.46 -13.71 20.94
C GLN A 164 -18.63 -13.18 22.10
N THR A 165 -17.59 -13.93 22.46
CA THR A 165 -16.72 -13.62 23.59
C THR A 165 -15.69 -12.56 23.23
N GLY A 166 -15.77 -11.41 23.89
CA GLY A 166 -14.66 -10.47 24.00
C GLY A 166 -13.73 -10.93 25.10
N VAL A 167 -12.52 -11.30 24.73
CA VAL A 167 -11.48 -11.83 25.60
C VAL A 167 -10.52 -10.70 26.00
N LYS A 168 -10.15 -10.67 27.27
CA LYS A 168 -9.13 -9.81 27.85
C LYS A 168 -7.80 -10.02 27.13
N GLY A 169 -7.11 -8.94 26.83
CA GLY A 169 -5.84 -8.98 26.11
C GLY A 169 -5.84 -8.02 24.93
N LEU A 170 -4.66 -7.90 24.34
CA LEU A 170 -4.50 -7.27 23.03
C LEU A 170 -4.88 -8.27 21.94
N ASN A 171 -5.52 -7.75 20.89
CA ASN A 171 -6.00 -8.55 19.77
C ASN A 171 -5.86 -7.75 18.48
N LEU A 172 -5.00 -8.21 17.57
CA LEU A 172 -4.82 -7.62 16.25
C LEU A 172 -5.68 -8.35 15.23
N LYS A 173 -6.46 -7.59 14.46
CA LYS A 173 -7.31 -8.07 13.38
C LYS A 173 -7.06 -7.29 12.10
N VAL A 174 -7.30 -7.97 10.99
CA VAL A 174 -7.65 -7.31 9.73
C VAL A 174 -9.17 -7.33 9.59
N VAL A 175 -9.76 -6.16 9.36
CA VAL A 175 -11.17 -6.00 9.03
C VAL A 175 -11.28 -5.94 7.52
N ASN A 176 -12.13 -6.79 6.96
CA ASN A 176 -12.47 -6.83 5.53
C ASN A 176 -13.94 -7.25 5.41
N SER A 177 -14.84 -6.29 5.66
CA SER A 177 -16.25 -6.53 5.89
C SER A 177 -17.09 -6.44 4.61
N ASN A 178 -17.80 -7.53 4.31
CA ASN A 178 -18.76 -7.55 3.21
C ASN A 178 -20.02 -6.73 3.51
N THR A 179 -20.35 -6.51 4.79
CA THR A 179 -21.56 -5.77 5.20
C THR A 179 -21.29 -4.32 5.54
N GLY A 180 -20.06 -4.01 5.98
CA GLY A 180 -19.67 -2.71 6.50
C GLY A 180 -20.37 -2.36 7.81
N PRO A 181 -20.42 -1.06 8.17
CA PRO A 181 -20.98 -0.59 9.42
C PRO A 181 -22.40 -1.11 9.66
N GLY A 182 -22.61 -1.63 10.86
CA GLY A 182 -23.86 -2.25 11.27
C GLY A 182 -23.63 -3.34 12.31
N GLN A 183 -24.72 -3.95 12.76
CA GLN A 183 -24.70 -4.91 13.86
C GLN A 183 -23.76 -6.10 13.61
N THR A 184 -23.69 -6.62 12.38
CA THR A 184 -22.81 -7.74 12.03
C THR A 184 -21.34 -7.40 12.21
N LEU A 185 -20.91 -6.22 11.74
CA LEU A 185 -19.53 -5.78 11.89
C LEU A 185 -19.24 -5.45 13.36
N ALA A 186 -20.14 -4.77 14.06
CA ALA A 186 -19.98 -4.49 15.49
C ALA A 186 -19.75 -5.77 16.31
N TYR A 187 -20.50 -6.84 16.02
CA TYR A 187 -20.29 -8.15 16.66
C TYR A 187 -18.96 -8.77 16.32
N ALA A 188 -18.53 -8.66 15.05
CA ALA A 188 -17.23 -9.14 14.62
C ALA A 188 -16.12 -8.42 15.39
N LEU A 189 -16.14 -7.08 15.41
CA LEU A 189 -15.14 -6.26 16.11
C LEU A 189 -15.04 -6.62 17.60
N TRP A 190 -16.18 -6.83 18.26
CA TRP A 190 -16.23 -7.26 19.67
C TRP A 190 -15.61 -8.65 19.90
N HIS A 191 -15.91 -9.59 19.02
CA HIS A 191 -15.58 -11.00 19.20
C HIS A 191 -14.08 -11.25 19.02
N SER A 192 -13.40 -11.87 19.99
CA SER A 192 -11.95 -12.10 19.89
C SER A 192 -11.55 -13.28 18.99
N SER A 193 -12.41 -13.71 18.06
CA SER A 193 -12.04 -14.70 17.04
C SER A 193 -12.54 -14.29 15.67
N THR A 194 -11.93 -14.87 14.64
CA THR A 194 -12.23 -14.60 13.22
C THR A 194 -13.71 -14.76 12.94
N THR A 195 -14.32 -13.72 12.37
CA THR A 195 -15.71 -13.71 11.94
C THR A 195 -15.78 -13.73 10.41
N VAL A 196 -16.29 -14.83 9.86
CA VAL A 196 -16.37 -15.05 8.41
C VAL A 196 -17.03 -13.85 7.70
N ASN A 197 -16.41 -13.38 6.62
CA ASN A 197 -16.83 -12.22 5.81
C ASN A 197 -16.82 -10.87 6.53
N GLN A 198 -16.17 -10.76 7.70
CA GLN A 198 -16.10 -9.53 8.50
C GLN A 198 -14.67 -9.18 8.89
N ASP A 199 -14.00 -10.08 9.60
CA ASP A 199 -12.65 -9.85 10.12
C ASP A 199 -11.85 -11.17 10.23
N THR A 200 -10.54 -11.05 10.37
CA THR A 200 -9.63 -12.17 10.65
C THR A 200 -8.65 -11.76 11.75
N VAL A 201 -8.50 -12.61 12.77
CA VAL A 201 -7.52 -12.40 13.83
C VAL A 201 -6.14 -12.77 13.33
N LEU A 202 -5.20 -11.83 13.41
CA LEU A 202 -3.80 -12.00 13.02
C LEU A 202 -2.92 -12.36 14.22
N TRP A 203 -3.24 -11.80 15.39
CA TRP A 203 -2.47 -12.04 16.61
C TRP A 203 -3.29 -11.76 17.86
N GLN A 204 -2.97 -12.49 18.93
CA GLN A 204 -3.52 -12.27 20.26
C GLN A 204 -2.39 -12.36 21.28
N ASP A 205 -2.44 -11.50 22.29
CA ASP A 205 -1.49 -11.56 23.39
C ASP A 205 -1.70 -12.82 24.25
N GLY A 206 -0.73 -13.74 24.19
CA GLY A 206 -0.74 -14.96 24.98
C GLY A 206 -0.67 -14.74 26.49
N ASN A 207 -0.18 -13.59 26.95
CA ASN A 207 -0.17 -13.21 28.37
C ASN A 207 -1.51 -12.60 28.83
N MET A 208 -2.41 -12.28 27.90
CA MET A 208 -3.70 -11.62 28.16
C MET A 208 -3.52 -10.38 29.04
N THR A 209 -2.55 -9.54 28.68
CA THR A 209 -2.22 -8.27 29.33
C THR A 209 -3.45 -7.39 29.28
N ARG A 210 -3.85 -6.86 30.44
CA ARG A 210 -4.96 -5.90 30.54
C ARG A 210 -4.44 -4.49 30.74
N TRP A 211 -5.20 -3.52 30.28
CA TRP A 211 -5.05 -2.17 30.78
C TRP A 211 -5.63 -2.08 32.21
N SER A 212 -5.18 -1.08 32.94
CA SER A 212 -5.66 -0.74 34.28
C SER A 212 -6.00 0.74 34.31
N ASN A 213 -7.05 1.10 35.05
CA ASN A 213 -7.45 2.48 35.27
C ASN A 213 -6.28 3.28 35.85
N TYR A 214 -6.26 4.58 35.56
CA TYR A 214 -5.24 5.51 36.07
C TYR A 214 -3.79 5.06 35.79
N THR A 215 -3.58 4.28 34.72
CA THR A 215 -2.25 3.79 34.32
C THR A 215 -1.98 4.23 32.89
N SER A 216 -0.83 4.86 32.67
CA SER A 216 -0.41 5.31 31.34
C SER A 216 0.39 4.22 30.66
N TYR A 217 0.05 3.93 29.41
CA TYR A 217 0.76 2.94 28.60
C TYR A 217 1.29 3.57 27.34
N LYS A 218 2.57 3.35 27.07
CA LYS A 218 3.21 3.77 25.82
C LYS A 218 3.20 2.62 24.83
N TRP A 219 2.87 2.90 23.59
CA TRP A 219 2.81 1.88 22.55
C TRP A 219 3.54 2.33 21.29
N PHE A 220 3.99 1.33 20.54
CA PHE A 220 4.64 1.49 19.25
C PHE A 220 4.12 0.44 18.29
N LEU A 221 3.73 0.88 17.11
CA LEU A 221 3.31 0.09 15.98
C LEU A 221 4.26 0.38 14.82
N TRP A 222 4.75 -0.67 14.17
CA TRP A 222 5.44 -0.57 12.89
C TRP A 222 4.64 -1.32 11.84
N HIS A 223 4.36 -0.68 10.73
CA HIS A 223 3.72 -1.25 9.56
C HIS A 223 4.64 -1.06 8.36
N TYR A 224 5.32 -2.12 7.96
CA TYR A 224 6.20 -2.17 6.79
C TYR A 224 5.38 -2.75 5.64
N THR A 225 4.77 -1.87 4.84
CA THR A 225 3.90 -2.26 3.73
C THR A 225 4.67 -2.90 2.58
N ASP A 226 5.95 -2.59 2.48
CA ASP A 226 6.90 -3.24 1.59
C ASP A 226 7.19 -4.69 2.01
N LEU A 227 7.44 -4.91 3.30
CA LEU A 227 7.75 -6.23 3.85
C LEU A 227 6.51 -7.04 4.24
N ASN A 228 5.31 -6.47 4.05
CA ASN A 228 4.04 -7.01 4.52
C ASN A 228 4.09 -7.39 6.01
N LYS A 229 4.78 -6.58 6.81
CA LYS A 229 5.16 -6.89 8.20
C LYS A 229 4.57 -5.87 9.16
N ILE A 230 3.92 -6.37 10.20
CA ILE A 230 3.36 -5.60 11.30
C ILE A 230 4.05 -6.02 12.60
N ARG A 231 4.41 -5.05 13.44
CA ARG A 231 4.86 -5.32 14.81
C ARG A 231 4.28 -4.31 15.77
N PHE A 232 3.83 -4.78 16.92
CA PHE A 232 3.31 -3.97 18.00
C PHE A 232 4.06 -4.23 19.31
N GLN A 233 4.36 -3.18 20.04
CA GLN A 233 4.92 -3.25 21.39
C GLN A 233 4.19 -2.32 22.35
N LEU A 234 3.96 -2.82 23.57
CA LEU A 234 3.31 -2.10 24.66
C LEU A 234 4.23 -2.02 25.88
N TYR A 235 4.32 -0.83 26.47
CA TYR A 235 5.15 -0.54 27.62
C TYR A 235 4.35 0.11 28.76
N ASP A 236 4.71 -0.24 29.98
CA ASP A 236 4.38 0.52 31.19
C ASP A 236 5.67 1.16 31.71
N VAL A 237 5.75 2.49 31.61
CA VAL A 237 6.97 3.27 31.79
C VAL A 237 8.09 2.74 30.87
N ASP A 238 9.02 1.92 31.41
CA ASP A 238 10.14 1.32 30.67
C ASP A 238 10.03 -0.21 30.58
N SER A 239 8.96 -0.81 31.12
CA SER A 239 8.76 -2.26 31.15
C SER A 239 7.94 -2.72 29.95
N LEU A 240 8.52 -3.55 29.08
CA LEU A 240 7.81 -4.19 27.98
C LEU A 240 6.76 -5.18 28.53
N LEU A 241 5.49 -4.92 28.25
CA LEU A 241 4.36 -5.74 28.70
C LEU A 241 3.93 -6.75 27.64
N ALA A 242 3.89 -6.32 26.38
CA ALA A 242 3.51 -7.17 25.25
C ALA A 242 4.34 -6.81 24.02
N ASP A 243 4.70 -7.84 23.25
CA ASP A 243 5.35 -7.73 21.94
C ASP A 243 4.67 -8.76 21.04
N SER A 244 4.15 -8.31 19.90
CA SER A 244 3.53 -9.21 18.95
C SER A 244 4.52 -10.13 18.25
N GLY A 245 5.81 -9.77 18.25
CA GLY A 245 6.75 -10.25 17.25
C GLY A 245 6.40 -9.73 15.86
N ASP A 246 7.06 -10.26 14.85
CA ASP A 246 6.78 -9.93 13.46
C ASP A 246 5.57 -10.73 12.98
N ILE A 247 4.50 -10.02 12.60
CA ILE A 247 3.29 -10.55 12.00
C ILE A 247 3.35 -10.24 10.52
N TYR A 248 2.94 -11.18 9.66
CA TYR A 248 2.93 -10.96 8.22
C TYR A 248 1.50 -11.02 7.67
N ASP A 249 1.05 -9.95 7.03
CA ASP A 249 -0.27 -9.84 6.40
C ASP A 249 -0.18 -8.92 5.18
N THR A 250 -0.92 -9.25 4.12
CA THR A 250 -0.89 -8.55 2.82
C THR A 250 -2.22 -7.87 2.48
N SER A 251 -3.17 -7.88 3.41
CA SER A 251 -4.54 -7.48 3.11
C SER A 251 -4.66 -5.99 2.80
N ILE A 252 -3.77 -5.18 3.40
CA ILE A 252 -3.79 -3.72 3.38
C ILE A 252 -2.35 -3.20 3.32
N THR A 253 -2.07 -2.36 2.34
CA THR A 253 -0.73 -1.92 1.93
C THR A 253 -0.46 -0.44 2.24
N GLY A 254 -1.23 0.11 3.18
CA GLY A 254 -1.20 1.52 3.58
C GLY A 254 -2.61 2.04 3.88
N GLY A 255 -2.70 3.28 4.35
CA GLY A 255 -3.96 3.93 4.67
C GLY A 255 -3.82 4.94 5.80
N ARG A 256 -4.95 5.47 6.28
CA ARG A 256 -5.01 6.41 7.39
C ARG A 256 -4.71 5.69 8.72
N VAL A 257 -4.40 6.46 9.75
CA VAL A 257 -4.24 5.95 11.13
C VAL A 257 -5.27 6.60 12.03
N GLY A 258 -5.64 5.91 13.10
CA GLY A 258 -6.61 6.45 14.04
C GLY A 258 -6.62 5.76 15.38
N VAL A 259 -7.53 6.21 16.23
CA VAL A 259 -7.78 5.63 17.55
C VAL A 259 -9.13 4.93 17.57
N TYR A 260 -9.34 4.03 18.52
CA TYR A 260 -10.54 3.20 18.58
C TYR A 260 -11.07 3.06 19.99
N GLN A 261 -12.38 3.23 20.13
CA GLN A 261 -13.12 2.95 21.34
C GLN A 261 -14.39 2.19 20.98
N PHE A 262 -14.74 1.18 21.77
CA PHE A 262 -16.03 0.51 21.68
C PHE A 262 -16.58 0.38 23.09
N GLY A 263 -17.56 1.21 23.43
CA GLY A 263 -18.25 1.19 24.72
C GLY A 263 -17.37 1.56 25.92
N GLN A 264 -16.21 2.18 25.71
CA GLN A 264 -15.34 2.65 26.78
C GLN A 264 -15.34 4.19 26.83
N GLU A 265 -15.85 4.72 27.93
CA GLU A 265 -15.83 6.16 28.24
C GLU A 265 -14.46 6.60 28.76
N SER A 266 -14.17 7.91 28.66
CA SER A 266 -13.03 8.57 29.29
C SER A 266 -11.68 7.90 28.95
N VAL A 267 -11.27 7.96 27.68
CA VAL A 267 -9.96 7.46 27.22
C VAL A 267 -9.14 8.65 26.73
N LEU A 268 -7.95 8.84 27.28
CA LEU A 268 -7.03 9.87 26.82
C LEU A 268 -5.97 9.25 25.92
N TRP A 269 -5.89 9.75 24.70
CA TRP A 269 -4.81 9.50 23.75
C TRP A 269 -3.91 10.73 23.72
N SER A 270 -2.60 10.53 23.78
CA SER A 270 -1.64 11.64 23.86
C SER A 270 -0.29 11.24 23.29
N ASP A 271 0.53 12.23 22.94
CA ASP A 271 1.84 12.01 22.31
C ASP A 271 1.73 11.14 21.04
N LEU A 272 0.62 11.31 20.30
CA LEU A 272 0.37 10.55 19.08
C LEU A 272 1.35 11.03 18.01
N LYS A 273 2.07 10.09 17.41
CA LYS A 273 3.15 10.38 16.45
C LYS A 273 3.15 9.36 15.35
N VAL A 274 3.11 9.83 14.11
CA VAL A 274 3.39 9.05 12.91
C VAL A 274 4.76 9.46 12.40
N GLN A 275 5.55 8.48 11.97
CA GLN A 275 6.81 8.71 11.27
C GLN A 275 6.84 7.79 10.05
N CYS A 276 7.01 8.35 8.85
CA CYS A 276 7.18 7.55 7.65
C CYS A 276 8.50 6.79 7.72
N ILE A 277 8.45 5.51 7.38
CA ILE A 277 9.62 4.66 7.31
C ILE A 277 10.02 4.59 5.83
N PRO A 278 11.27 4.92 5.48
CA PRO A 278 11.79 4.68 4.15
C PRO A 278 11.57 3.22 3.78
N ARG A 279 11.02 2.97 2.60
CA ARG A 279 10.89 1.61 2.09
C ARG A 279 12.27 0.98 1.98
N ASP A 280 12.40 -0.26 2.43
CA ASP A 280 13.56 -1.11 2.15
C ASP A 280 13.30 -1.86 0.84
N ASN A 281 13.01 -1.11 -0.24
CA ASN A 281 12.63 -1.72 -1.50
C ASN A 281 13.86 -2.23 -2.25
N LYS A 282 13.76 -3.46 -2.73
CA LYS A 282 14.76 -4.08 -3.60
C LYS A 282 14.11 -4.41 -4.93
N ALA A 283 14.86 -4.19 -6.00
CA ALA A 283 14.46 -4.64 -7.32
C ALA A 283 15.21 -5.91 -7.69
N LEU A 284 14.55 -6.76 -8.46
CA LEU A 284 15.14 -7.94 -9.04
C LEU A 284 15.91 -7.57 -10.30
N TYR A 285 17.22 -7.71 -10.27
CA TYR A 285 18.08 -7.62 -11.43
C TYR A 285 18.08 -8.94 -12.20
N LEU A 286 17.62 -8.90 -13.46
CA LEU A 286 17.73 -9.99 -14.42
C LEU A 286 18.93 -9.71 -15.33
N ASP A 287 19.83 -10.68 -15.48
CA ASP A 287 21.13 -10.48 -16.13
C ASP A 287 21.11 -10.51 -17.67
N GLY A 288 19.98 -10.88 -18.28
CA GLY A 288 19.81 -11.05 -19.72
C GLY A 288 20.36 -12.35 -20.29
N VAL A 289 20.65 -13.37 -19.46
CA VAL A 289 21.24 -14.64 -19.87
C VAL A 289 20.32 -15.83 -19.58
N ASP A 290 19.91 -16.01 -18.33
CA ASP A 290 19.05 -17.14 -17.92
C ASP A 290 18.06 -16.82 -16.80
N ASP A 291 18.04 -15.57 -16.33
CA ASP A 291 17.14 -15.10 -15.30
C ASP A 291 15.75 -14.78 -15.86
N TYR A 292 14.70 -15.35 -15.26
CA TYR A 292 13.31 -15.04 -15.58
C TYR A 292 12.36 -15.50 -14.49
N ILE A 293 11.10 -15.08 -14.60
CA ILE A 293 10.04 -15.49 -13.69
C ILE A 293 8.97 -16.26 -14.46
N VAL A 294 8.47 -17.32 -13.84
CA VAL A 294 7.32 -18.10 -14.30
C VAL A 294 6.13 -17.82 -13.40
N LEU A 295 5.00 -17.44 -13.99
CA LEU A 295 3.75 -17.20 -13.29
C LEU A 295 2.70 -18.24 -13.67
N THR A 296 1.61 -18.27 -12.90
CA THR A 296 0.49 -19.21 -13.08
C THR A 296 -0.19 -19.09 -14.44
N ASN A 297 -0.97 -20.12 -14.81
CA ASN A 297 -1.70 -20.13 -16.08
C ASN A 297 -2.84 -19.10 -16.16
N ILE A 298 -3.22 -18.76 -17.39
CA ILE A 298 -4.29 -17.79 -17.72
C ILE A 298 -5.68 -18.17 -17.21
N THR A 299 -6.01 -19.46 -17.12
CA THR A 299 -7.30 -19.94 -16.61
C THR A 299 -7.46 -19.60 -15.14
N ARG A 300 -6.38 -19.67 -14.36
CA ARG A 300 -6.40 -19.25 -12.95
C ARG A 300 -6.58 -17.76 -12.79
N LEU A 301 -6.26 -16.95 -13.80
CA LEU A 301 -6.33 -15.50 -13.75
C LEU A 301 -7.66 -14.92 -14.23
N ASP A 302 -8.60 -15.77 -14.66
CA ASP A 302 -9.91 -15.38 -15.17
C ASP A 302 -9.86 -14.29 -16.27
N ILE A 303 -8.86 -14.39 -17.15
CA ILE A 303 -8.63 -13.43 -18.24
C ILE A 303 -9.46 -13.85 -19.46
N TYR A 304 -10.71 -13.38 -19.52
CA TYR A 304 -11.63 -13.72 -20.62
C TYR A 304 -12.04 -12.53 -21.50
N GLN A 305 -11.80 -11.31 -21.03
CA GLN A 305 -12.30 -10.07 -21.63
C GLN A 305 -11.18 -9.03 -21.67
N SER A 306 -11.34 -7.93 -20.95
CA SER A 306 -10.34 -6.88 -20.76
C SER A 306 -9.25 -7.30 -19.78
N PHE A 307 -8.07 -6.68 -19.92
CA PHE A 307 -7.01 -6.81 -18.93
C PHE A 307 -6.09 -5.59 -18.94
N SER A 308 -5.35 -5.42 -17.85
CA SER A 308 -4.30 -4.40 -17.72
C SER A 308 -3.05 -5.00 -17.12
N VAL A 309 -1.89 -4.68 -17.68
CA VAL A 309 -0.58 -5.16 -17.23
C VAL A 309 0.30 -3.97 -16.89
N GLY A 310 0.66 -3.85 -15.62
CA GLY A 310 1.54 -2.83 -15.07
C GLY A 310 2.94 -3.40 -14.77
N LEU A 311 3.97 -2.61 -15.07
CA LEU A 311 5.38 -2.94 -14.82
C LEU A 311 6.13 -1.70 -14.35
N TRP A 312 6.93 -1.85 -13.28
CA TRP A 312 7.95 -0.87 -12.89
C TRP A 312 9.33 -1.48 -13.11
N ILE A 313 10.03 -0.97 -14.13
CA ILE A 313 11.28 -1.56 -14.61
C ILE A 313 12.34 -0.50 -14.92
N LYS A 314 13.60 -0.90 -14.88
CA LYS A 314 14.74 -0.09 -15.35
C LYS A 314 15.61 -0.93 -16.27
N ILE A 315 15.84 -0.43 -17.49
CA ILE A 315 16.48 -1.20 -18.56
C ILE A 315 17.93 -0.78 -18.71
N ASP A 316 18.88 -1.68 -18.53
CA ASP A 316 20.32 -1.39 -18.65
C ASP A 316 20.71 -1.01 -20.08
N SER A 317 20.25 -1.81 -21.04
CA SER A 317 20.66 -1.70 -22.44
C SER A 317 19.61 -2.27 -23.36
N LEU A 318 19.38 -1.59 -24.47
CA LEU A 318 18.57 -2.13 -25.56
C LEU A 318 19.41 -3.21 -26.27
N ALA A 319 19.10 -4.47 -26.00
CA ALA A 319 19.62 -5.57 -26.81
C ALA A 319 19.15 -5.43 -28.26
N GLY A 320 19.91 -5.94 -29.22
CA GLY A 320 19.48 -5.98 -30.62
C GLY A 320 18.36 -7.02 -30.79
N GLY A 321 17.15 -6.56 -31.14
CA GLY A 321 15.98 -7.40 -31.38
C GLY A 321 14.95 -7.40 -30.24
N ASP A 322 14.08 -8.41 -30.26
CA ASP A 322 12.93 -8.59 -29.38
C ASP A 322 13.34 -8.97 -27.93
N MET A 323 13.34 -7.98 -27.04
CA MET A 323 13.61 -8.13 -25.62
C MET A 323 12.29 -8.27 -24.84
N PRO A 324 12.02 -9.45 -24.25
CA PRO A 324 10.74 -9.72 -23.61
C PRO A 324 10.62 -9.01 -22.27
N LEU A 325 9.48 -8.35 -22.03
CA LEU A 325 9.12 -7.84 -20.71
C LEU A 325 8.20 -8.84 -20.01
N PHE A 326 7.08 -9.16 -20.65
CA PHE A 326 6.04 -10.04 -20.12
C PHE A 326 5.34 -10.76 -21.25
N CYS A 327 5.32 -12.09 -21.29
CA CYS A 327 4.64 -12.81 -22.38
C CYS A 327 4.03 -14.15 -21.93
N THR A 328 2.91 -14.55 -22.54
CA THR A 328 2.53 -15.97 -22.58
C THR A 328 3.52 -16.75 -23.45
N ASP A 329 3.69 -18.05 -23.20
CA ASP A 329 4.45 -18.96 -24.08
C ASP A 329 3.98 -18.93 -25.54
N THR A 330 2.68 -18.77 -25.77
CA THR A 330 2.07 -18.65 -27.10
C THR A 330 2.24 -17.27 -27.74
N ARG A 331 2.73 -16.28 -26.98
CA ARG A 331 2.79 -14.84 -27.34
C ARG A 331 1.44 -14.21 -27.71
N THR A 332 0.34 -14.86 -27.35
CA THR A 332 -1.01 -14.31 -27.52
C THR A 332 -1.18 -13.01 -26.75
N ILE A 333 -0.63 -12.93 -25.53
CA ILE A 333 -0.50 -11.70 -24.76
C ILE A 333 0.99 -11.52 -24.49
N CYS A 334 1.60 -10.49 -25.04
CA CYS A 334 3.04 -10.27 -24.92
C CYS A 334 3.36 -8.79 -24.97
N LEU A 335 4.25 -8.34 -24.10
CA LEU A 335 4.84 -7.03 -24.03
C LEU A 335 6.34 -7.19 -24.19
N TRP A 336 6.91 -6.49 -25.17
CA TRP A 336 8.34 -6.57 -25.47
C TRP A 336 8.87 -5.25 -25.99
N LEU A 337 10.20 -5.16 -26.04
CA LEU A 337 10.95 -4.03 -26.58
C LEU A 337 11.68 -4.46 -27.85
N ASP A 338 11.61 -3.63 -28.89
CA ASP A 338 12.43 -3.79 -30.09
C ASP A 338 12.89 -2.41 -30.58
N GLY A 339 14.21 -2.23 -30.72
CA GLY A 339 14.78 -0.95 -31.15
C GLY A 339 14.42 0.26 -30.27
N GLY A 340 14.09 0.03 -29.00
CA GLY A 340 13.65 1.06 -28.05
C GLY A 340 12.15 1.38 -28.08
N PHE A 341 11.39 0.78 -29.00
CA PHE A 341 9.93 0.88 -29.02
C PHE A 341 9.31 -0.23 -28.20
N ILE A 342 8.23 0.09 -27.49
CA ILE A 342 7.44 -0.87 -26.73
C ILE A 342 6.35 -1.40 -27.63
N HIS A 343 6.16 -2.70 -27.60
CA HIS A 343 5.12 -3.39 -28.34
C HIS A 343 4.28 -4.24 -27.39
N GLY A 344 2.97 -4.20 -27.57
CA GLY A 344 2.01 -5.08 -26.89
C GLY A 344 1.23 -5.88 -27.92
N SER A 345 1.03 -7.19 -27.71
CA SER A 345 0.21 -8.05 -28.56
C SER A 345 -1.02 -8.58 -27.84
N TYR A 346 -2.10 -8.72 -28.61
CA TYR A 346 -3.31 -9.44 -28.24
C TYR A 346 -3.79 -10.23 -29.47
N GLY A 347 -3.54 -11.54 -29.44
CA GLY A 347 -3.71 -12.41 -30.60
C GLY A 347 -2.76 -12.00 -31.73
N ASN A 348 -3.33 -11.66 -32.90
CA ASN A 348 -2.58 -11.21 -34.07
C ASN A 348 -2.45 -9.68 -34.16
N ASN A 349 -3.03 -8.95 -33.21
CA ASN A 349 -2.98 -7.50 -33.18
C ASN A 349 -1.77 -7.03 -32.38
N THR A 350 -1.22 -5.88 -32.74
CA THR A 350 -0.06 -5.30 -32.07
C THR A 350 -0.23 -3.79 -31.95
N VAL A 351 -0.01 -3.26 -30.76
CA VAL A 351 0.15 -1.84 -30.50
C VAL A 351 1.63 -1.53 -30.35
N THR A 352 2.09 -0.39 -30.86
CA THR A 352 3.49 0.04 -30.81
C THR A 352 3.57 1.46 -30.27
N SER A 353 4.54 1.75 -29.40
CA SER A 353 4.77 3.10 -28.89
C SER A 353 5.20 4.05 -30.02
N THR A 354 4.82 5.32 -29.88
CA THR A 354 5.17 6.40 -30.81
C THR A 354 6.55 7.00 -30.53
N SER A 355 7.05 6.81 -29.31
CA SER A 355 8.37 7.22 -28.86
C SER A 355 9.19 6.02 -28.40
N THR A 356 10.51 6.18 -28.46
CA THR A 356 11.46 5.27 -27.84
C THR A 356 11.62 5.60 -26.37
N ILE A 357 11.89 4.59 -25.56
CA ILE A 357 12.28 4.77 -24.16
C ILE A 357 13.80 4.94 -24.01
N ASN A 358 14.20 5.63 -22.94
CA ASN A 358 15.59 5.73 -22.54
C ASN A 358 15.99 4.53 -21.68
N THR A 359 17.27 4.16 -21.73
CA THR A 359 17.87 3.17 -20.83
C THR A 359 18.37 3.82 -19.56
N ASN A 360 18.65 3.01 -18.54
CA ASN A 360 19.16 3.41 -17.23
C ASN A 360 18.25 4.36 -16.46
N GLN A 361 16.95 4.38 -16.76
CA GLN A 361 15.96 5.14 -16.01
C GLN A 361 14.79 4.21 -15.63
N TRP A 362 14.18 4.46 -14.48
CA TRP A 362 12.94 3.79 -14.09
C TRP A 362 11.77 4.25 -14.95
N ILE A 363 10.96 3.30 -15.40
CA ILE A 363 9.79 3.55 -16.22
C ILE A 363 8.58 2.73 -15.73
N SER A 364 7.42 3.39 -15.71
CA SER A 364 6.13 2.78 -15.46
C SER A 364 5.50 2.46 -16.79
N LEU A 365 5.35 1.18 -17.07
CA LEU A 365 4.68 0.69 -18.26
C LEU A 365 3.31 0.18 -17.88
N LEU A 366 2.29 0.62 -18.62
CA LEU A 366 0.95 0.09 -18.50
C LEU A 366 0.42 -0.29 -19.89
N TYR A 367 0.05 -1.55 -20.04
CA TYR A 367 -0.54 -2.09 -21.25
C TYR A 367 -1.98 -2.53 -20.98
N ILE A 368 -2.93 -1.95 -21.70
CA ILE A 368 -4.36 -2.18 -21.52
C ILE A 368 -4.94 -2.79 -22.80
N TYR A 369 -5.73 -3.84 -22.64
CA TYR A 369 -6.73 -4.26 -23.62
C TYR A 369 -8.12 -4.02 -23.06
N ASP A 370 -8.94 -3.26 -23.79
CA ASP A 370 -10.32 -2.96 -23.42
C ASP A 370 -11.28 -3.54 -24.47
N GLU A 371 -12.05 -4.56 -24.07
CA GLU A 371 -13.09 -5.17 -24.91
C GLU A 371 -14.21 -4.17 -25.25
N SER A 372 -14.56 -3.27 -24.33
CA SER A 372 -15.68 -2.35 -24.52
C SER A 372 -15.38 -1.29 -25.58
N GLU A 373 -14.13 -0.87 -25.65
CA GLU A 373 -13.61 0.11 -26.61
C GLU A 373 -12.92 -0.54 -27.83
N TYR A 374 -12.84 -1.88 -27.87
CA TYR A 374 -12.15 -2.65 -28.92
C TYR A 374 -10.74 -2.13 -29.20
N SER A 375 -9.96 -1.86 -28.14
CA SER A 375 -8.68 -1.17 -28.28
C SER A 375 -7.58 -1.73 -27.39
N MET A 376 -6.35 -1.55 -27.87
CA MET A 376 -5.11 -1.80 -27.15
C MET A 376 -4.40 -0.47 -26.94
N THR A 377 -3.98 -0.17 -25.71
CA THR A 377 -3.31 1.09 -25.38
C THR A 377 -2.05 0.85 -24.56
N LEU A 378 -0.97 1.57 -24.89
CA LEU A 378 0.28 1.61 -24.13
C LEU A 378 0.44 2.97 -23.46
N TYR A 379 0.83 2.95 -22.19
CA TYR A 379 1.22 4.11 -21.42
C TYR A 379 2.65 3.96 -20.91
N VAL A 380 3.39 5.06 -20.92
CA VAL A 380 4.72 5.19 -20.32
C VAL A 380 4.69 6.38 -19.39
N ASN A 381 4.98 6.18 -18.11
CA ASN A 381 4.98 7.22 -17.07
C ASN A 381 3.70 8.07 -17.10
N GLY A 382 2.54 7.41 -17.20
CA GLY A 382 1.21 8.05 -17.21
C GLY A 382 0.74 8.55 -18.57
N ASN A 383 1.65 8.68 -19.53
CA ASN A 383 1.33 9.23 -20.84
C ASN A 383 0.97 8.14 -21.83
N SER A 384 -0.15 8.30 -22.54
CA SER A 384 -0.50 7.39 -23.64
C SER A 384 0.52 7.56 -24.77
N VAL A 385 1.23 6.49 -25.10
CA VAL A 385 2.27 6.49 -26.14
C VAL A 385 1.90 5.66 -27.35
N GLY A 386 0.81 4.89 -27.32
CA GLY A 386 0.37 4.11 -28.48
C GLY A 386 -1.05 3.58 -28.31
N VAL A 387 -1.84 3.58 -29.39
CA VAL A 387 -3.21 3.07 -29.43
C VAL A 387 -3.39 2.25 -30.71
N THR A 388 -4.09 1.13 -30.62
CA THR A 388 -4.59 0.36 -31.78
C THR A 388 -6.06 0.08 -31.56
N SER A 389 -6.90 0.55 -32.46
CA SER A 389 -8.36 0.37 -32.44
C SER A 389 -8.81 -0.81 -33.30
N ASP A 390 -10.11 -1.12 -33.27
CA ASP A 390 -10.73 -2.19 -34.04
C ASP A 390 -10.19 -3.60 -33.69
N VAL A 391 -9.76 -3.78 -32.44
CA VAL A 391 -9.22 -5.04 -31.91
C VAL A 391 -10.35 -5.87 -31.32
N THR A 392 -10.89 -6.78 -32.12
CA THR A 392 -11.98 -7.66 -31.67
C THR A 392 -11.50 -8.68 -30.63
N PRO A 393 -12.33 -8.99 -29.62
CA PRO A 393 -12.05 -10.06 -28.65
C PRO A 393 -11.74 -11.38 -29.36
N ILE A 394 -10.70 -12.06 -28.87
CA ILE A 394 -10.37 -13.40 -29.30
C ILE A 394 -10.84 -14.41 -28.25
N ASP A 395 -11.27 -15.58 -28.71
CA ASP A 395 -11.52 -16.70 -27.81
C ASP A 395 -10.18 -17.24 -27.32
N LEU A 396 -9.73 -16.74 -26.16
CA LEU A 396 -8.47 -17.14 -25.55
C LEU A 396 -8.43 -18.66 -25.31
N THR A 397 -9.56 -19.32 -25.07
CA THR A 397 -9.62 -20.77 -24.84
C THR A 397 -9.17 -21.60 -26.06
N GLN A 398 -9.17 -21.02 -27.26
CA GLN A 398 -8.64 -21.67 -28.47
C GLN A 398 -7.12 -21.59 -28.59
N TYR A 399 -6.50 -20.63 -27.89
CA TYR A 399 -5.04 -20.47 -27.82
C TYR A 399 -4.46 -21.11 -26.55
N ILE A 400 -5.33 -21.52 -25.62
CA ILE A 400 -5.01 -22.23 -24.37
C ILE A 400 -5.32 -23.70 -24.61
N THR A 401 -4.45 -24.38 -25.36
CA THR A 401 -4.74 -25.76 -25.80
C THR A 401 -4.50 -26.80 -24.71
N ASP A 402 -3.80 -26.45 -23.64
CA ASP A 402 -3.54 -27.28 -22.46
C ASP A 402 -3.59 -26.41 -21.19
N GLU A 403 -3.82 -27.01 -20.02
CA GLU A 403 -3.92 -26.31 -18.72
C GLU A 403 -2.63 -25.59 -18.25
N ASP A 404 -1.65 -25.36 -19.14
CA ASP A 404 -0.27 -24.96 -18.84
C ASP A 404 0.23 -23.72 -19.64
N THR A 405 -0.64 -22.88 -20.24
CA THR A 405 -0.20 -21.59 -20.82
C THR A 405 0.28 -20.67 -19.69
N LEU A 406 1.59 -20.67 -19.44
CA LEU A 406 2.25 -19.90 -18.39
C LEU A 406 2.62 -18.51 -18.89
N PHE A 407 2.62 -17.54 -17.97
CA PHE A 407 3.24 -16.25 -18.23
C PHE A 407 4.70 -16.25 -17.78
N TYR A 408 5.52 -15.55 -18.56
CA TYR A 408 6.93 -15.34 -18.29
C TYR A 408 7.19 -13.86 -18.15
N LEU A 409 7.84 -13.46 -17.06
CA LEU A 409 8.47 -12.15 -16.96
C LEU A 409 9.94 -12.29 -17.34
N GLY A 410 10.38 -11.44 -18.26
CA GLY A 410 11.77 -11.38 -18.68
C GLY A 410 12.24 -12.51 -19.58
N LYS A 411 11.33 -13.30 -20.18
CA LYS A 411 11.70 -14.37 -21.11
C LYS A 411 10.72 -14.53 -22.28
N ASN A 412 11.29 -14.82 -23.45
CA ASN A 412 10.58 -15.26 -24.63
C ASN A 412 11.51 -16.14 -25.47
N SER A 413 11.13 -17.40 -25.67
CA SER A 413 11.93 -18.36 -26.42
C SER A 413 13.38 -18.44 -25.86
N ASN A 414 14.36 -17.88 -26.57
CA ASN A 414 15.79 -17.85 -26.19
C ASN A 414 16.28 -16.45 -25.79
N ASN A 415 15.39 -15.46 -25.71
CA ASN A 415 15.74 -14.09 -25.33
C ASN A 415 15.36 -13.85 -23.87
N PHE A 416 16.19 -13.07 -23.19
CA PHE A 416 16.05 -12.75 -21.77
C PHE A 416 16.15 -11.24 -21.55
N TYR A 417 15.41 -10.75 -20.56
CA TYR A 417 15.44 -9.35 -20.15
C TYR A 417 16.71 -9.04 -19.38
N LYS A 418 17.29 -7.88 -19.68
CA LYS A 418 18.42 -7.34 -18.92
C LYS A 418 18.04 -6.02 -18.28
N GLY A 419 17.98 -6.01 -16.96
CA GLY A 419 17.63 -4.83 -16.17
C GLY A 419 16.93 -5.19 -14.88
N TYR A 420 16.37 -4.18 -14.24
CA TYR A 420 15.68 -4.28 -12.96
C TYR A 420 14.18 -4.38 -13.16
N VAL A 421 13.55 -5.22 -12.35
CA VAL A 421 12.10 -5.28 -12.17
C VAL A 421 11.83 -5.05 -10.69
N ASP A 422 11.06 -4.04 -10.36
CA ASP A 422 10.60 -3.81 -8.99
C ASP A 422 9.18 -4.35 -8.78
N GLU A 423 8.28 -4.03 -9.72
CA GLU A 423 6.88 -4.39 -9.61
C GLU A 423 6.32 -4.96 -10.90
N PHE A 424 5.47 -5.98 -10.75
CA PHE A 424 4.59 -6.48 -11.79
C PHE A 424 3.16 -6.61 -11.26
N VAL A 425 2.22 -6.02 -11.98
CA VAL A 425 0.80 -6.05 -11.64
C VAL A 425 -0.02 -6.51 -12.84
N PHE A 426 -0.95 -7.42 -12.61
CA PHE A 426 -1.89 -7.88 -13.62
C PHE A 426 -3.32 -7.75 -13.11
N TYR A 427 -4.17 -7.09 -13.91
CA TYR A 427 -5.60 -6.94 -13.68
C TYR A 427 -6.37 -7.64 -14.80
N ASN A 428 -7.40 -8.41 -14.44
CA ASN A 428 -8.37 -9.00 -15.36
C ASN A 428 -9.48 -8.01 -15.79
N VAL A 429 -9.18 -6.71 -15.78
CA VAL A 429 -10.05 -5.61 -16.21
C VAL A 429 -9.23 -4.53 -16.90
N ALA A 430 -9.89 -3.69 -17.70
CA ALA A 430 -9.28 -2.45 -18.21
C ALA A 430 -9.33 -1.37 -17.13
N LEU A 431 -8.19 -0.75 -16.83
CA LEU A 431 -8.14 0.40 -15.93
C LEU A 431 -8.69 1.65 -16.64
N LEU A 432 -9.53 2.42 -15.94
CA LEU A 432 -10.04 3.71 -16.40
C LEU A 432 -8.96 4.78 -16.30
N GLY A 433 -9.06 5.85 -17.09
CA GLY A 433 -8.05 6.93 -17.10
C GLY A 433 -7.77 7.56 -15.73
N THR A 434 -8.76 7.66 -14.85
CA THR A 434 -8.57 8.11 -13.46
C THR A 434 -7.77 7.11 -12.63
N GLU A 435 -7.95 5.82 -12.88
CA GLU A 435 -7.26 4.73 -12.16
C GLU A 435 -5.82 4.55 -12.65
N ILE A 436 -5.51 4.97 -13.88
CA ILE A 436 -4.15 4.93 -14.44
C ILE A 436 -3.22 5.87 -13.66
N ASN A 437 -3.67 7.09 -13.37
CA ASN A 437 -2.87 8.03 -12.57
C ASN A 437 -2.65 7.49 -11.16
N ASP A 438 -3.70 6.97 -10.52
CA ASP A 438 -3.60 6.34 -9.21
C ASP A 438 -2.65 5.13 -9.22
N HIS A 439 -2.69 4.28 -10.26
CA HIS A 439 -1.78 3.14 -10.40
C HIS A 439 -0.30 3.56 -10.50
N ILE A 440 -0.02 4.70 -11.13
CA ILE A 440 1.33 5.18 -11.44
C ILE A 440 1.90 6.00 -10.29
N HIS A 441 1.05 6.77 -9.60
CA HIS A 441 1.44 7.70 -8.54
C HIS A 441 1.09 7.23 -7.13
N LEU A 442 0.50 6.05 -6.94
CA LEU A 442 0.21 5.47 -5.63
C LEU A 442 0.39 3.94 -5.67
N PRO A 443 1.51 3.38 -5.18
CA PRO A 443 1.56 1.96 -4.89
C PRO A 443 0.52 1.68 -3.81
N SER A 444 -0.55 1.03 -4.23
CA SER A 444 -1.37 0.23 -3.34
C SER A 444 -2.15 1.03 -2.29
N ILE A 445 -2.44 2.32 -2.53
CA ILE A 445 -3.51 3.01 -1.80
C ILE A 445 -4.82 2.54 -2.40
N THR A 446 -5.44 1.62 -1.69
CA THR A 446 -6.70 0.94 -1.98
C THR A 446 -7.88 1.91 -2.16
N LYS A 447 -7.94 2.64 -3.27
CA LYS A 447 -9.09 3.50 -3.62
C LYS A 447 -9.96 2.91 -4.74
N TYR A 448 -10.11 1.59 -4.78
CA TYR A 448 -11.04 0.92 -5.72
C TYR A 448 -12.13 0.11 -4.99
N PRO A 449 -13.14 0.77 -4.37
CA PRO A 449 -14.18 0.09 -3.59
C PRO A 449 -15.26 -0.60 -4.46
N THR A 450 -15.20 -0.54 -5.79
CA THR A 450 -16.39 -0.77 -6.62
C THR A 450 -16.22 -1.73 -7.79
N PHE A 451 -15.44 -2.81 -7.70
CA PHE A 451 -15.52 -3.84 -8.73
C PHE A 451 -15.48 -5.26 -8.16
N HIS A 452 -16.57 -5.98 -8.40
CA HIS A 452 -16.71 -7.38 -8.07
C HIS A 452 -16.09 -8.21 -9.21
N ARG A 453 -15.14 -9.08 -8.84
CA ARG A 453 -14.42 -10.12 -9.63
C ARG A 453 -12.99 -9.74 -10.07
N TYR A 454 -12.06 -9.75 -9.11
CA TYR A 454 -10.63 -9.63 -9.41
C TYR A 454 -9.88 -10.95 -9.23
N GLY A 455 -9.16 -11.36 -10.26
CA GLY A 455 -7.88 -12.04 -10.11
C GLY A 455 -6.78 -10.98 -10.23
N LYS A 456 -6.46 -10.26 -9.14
CA LYS A 456 -5.31 -9.34 -9.10
C LYS A 456 -4.08 -10.21 -8.87
N LEU A 457 -3.08 -10.18 -9.76
CA LEU A 457 -1.74 -10.65 -9.40
C LEU A 457 -0.90 -9.42 -9.11
N TYR A 458 -0.33 -9.37 -7.92
CA TYR A 458 0.63 -8.34 -7.53
C TYR A 458 1.86 -9.03 -6.99
N TYR A 459 3.01 -8.68 -7.54
CA TYR A 459 4.29 -9.22 -7.09
C TYR A 459 5.24 -8.06 -6.80
N LYS A 460 5.70 -8.04 -5.56
CA LYS A 460 6.78 -7.19 -5.09
C LYS A 460 8.03 -8.04 -4.90
N MET A 461 9.15 -7.59 -5.46
CA MET A 461 10.42 -8.31 -5.48
C MET A 461 11.21 -8.12 -4.18
N ASP A 462 10.69 -8.58 -3.05
CA ASP A 462 11.38 -8.40 -1.77
C ASP A 462 11.39 -9.72 -0.99
N GLN A 463 12.56 -10.36 -0.84
CA GLN A 463 12.88 -11.17 0.35
C GLN A 463 14.39 -11.30 0.64
N THR A 464 14.68 -11.17 1.94
CA THR A 464 15.98 -11.12 2.60
C THR A 464 16.56 -12.49 3.03
N THR A 465 15.95 -13.63 2.65
CA THR A 465 16.51 -14.95 3.02
C THR A 465 16.32 -16.05 1.97
N GLY A 466 17.40 -16.39 1.27
CA GLY A 466 17.78 -17.74 0.81
C GLY A 466 16.96 -18.43 -0.29
N SER A 467 15.69 -18.09 -0.47
CA SER A 467 14.81 -18.59 -1.53
C SER A 467 13.90 -17.44 -1.98
N MET A 468 14.19 -16.84 -3.13
CA MET A 468 13.36 -15.77 -3.67
C MET A 468 12.05 -16.38 -4.21
N TYR A 469 10.95 -16.17 -3.48
CA TYR A 469 9.61 -16.50 -3.94
C TYR A 469 8.86 -15.22 -4.23
N LEU A 470 8.10 -15.22 -5.33
CA LEU A 470 7.21 -14.12 -5.66
C LEU A 470 5.86 -14.36 -4.99
N LYS A 471 5.50 -13.52 -4.02
CA LYS A 471 4.22 -13.63 -3.29
C LYS A 471 3.13 -12.89 -4.04
N ASP A 472 2.07 -13.60 -4.39
CA ASP A 472 0.83 -13.05 -4.95
C ASP A 472 -0.03 -12.45 -3.81
N GLU A 473 -0.42 -11.18 -3.94
CA GLU A 473 -1.36 -10.51 -3.01
C GLU A 473 -2.84 -10.60 -3.48
N GLY A 474 -3.11 -11.42 -4.50
CA GLY A 474 -4.41 -11.73 -5.04
C GLY A 474 -5.21 -12.78 -4.28
N LEU A 475 -6.47 -12.95 -4.68
CA LEU A 475 -7.37 -14.01 -4.18
C LEU A 475 -6.90 -15.44 -4.53
N LEU A 476 -5.88 -15.57 -5.39
CA LEU A 476 -5.47 -16.84 -5.98
C LEU A 476 -4.30 -17.49 -5.23
N GLU A 477 -3.57 -16.72 -4.41
CA GLU A 477 -2.41 -17.14 -3.61
C GLU A 477 -1.39 -17.98 -4.42
N VAL A 478 -1.18 -17.68 -5.71
CA VAL A 478 -0.28 -18.48 -6.55
C VAL A 478 1.10 -17.85 -6.62
N PRO A 479 2.15 -18.47 -6.06
CA PRO A 479 3.48 -17.87 -6.10
C PRO A 479 4.08 -17.92 -7.51
N GLY A 480 4.76 -16.83 -7.89
CA GLY A 480 5.66 -16.83 -9.05
C GLY A 480 6.96 -17.57 -8.70
N GLN A 481 7.53 -18.25 -9.69
CA GLN A 481 8.79 -18.98 -9.54
C GLN A 481 9.92 -18.25 -10.27
N ILE A 482 10.94 -17.85 -9.53
CA ILE A 482 12.17 -17.31 -10.10
C ILE A 482 13.03 -18.47 -10.63
N GLN A 483 13.57 -18.27 -11.82
CA GLN A 483 14.52 -19.15 -12.49
C GLN A 483 15.83 -18.37 -12.71
N GLY A 484 16.96 -19.09 -12.71
CA GLY A 484 18.29 -18.49 -12.80
C GLY A 484 18.87 -18.14 -11.43
N SER A 485 19.67 -17.09 -11.37
CA SER A 485 20.28 -16.54 -10.15
C SER A 485 20.23 -15.01 -10.14
N PRO A 486 19.04 -14.40 -10.25
CA PRO A 486 18.92 -12.95 -10.25
C PRO A 486 19.33 -12.35 -8.91
N ILE A 487 19.68 -11.07 -8.92
CA ILE A 487 20.23 -10.36 -7.76
C ILE A 487 19.17 -9.38 -7.25
N LEU A 488 19.01 -9.29 -5.93
CA LEU A 488 18.22 -8.22 -5.31
C LEU A 488 19.12 -7.03 -5.02
N GLU A 489 18.80 -5.87 -5.60
CA GLU A 489 19.53 -4.63 -5.41
C GLU A 489 18.64 -3.54 -4.80
N ASP A 490 19.24 -2.68 -3.95
CA ASP A 490 18.52 -1.58 -3.30
C ASP A 490 18.09 -0.51 -4.31
N VAL A 491 16.82 -0.06 -4.24
CA VAL A 491 16.24 0.94 -5.16
C VAL A 491 16.29 2.38 -4.60
N LYS A 492 16.77 2.56 -3.36
CA LYS A 492 16.81 3.88 -2.66
C LYS A 492 17.63 4.92 -3.46
N PRO A 493 17.23 6.20 -3.63
CA PRO A 493 15.98 6.92 -3.24
C PRO A 493 14.81 6.85 -4.24
N GLN A 494 14.93 6.11 -5.35
CA GLN A 494 14.16 6.40 -6.58
C GLN A 494 12.66 6.00 -6.54
N ASP A 495 12.19 5.41 -5.43
CA ASP A 495 10.78 5.09 -5.19
C ASP A 495 10.01 6.18 -4.45
N TYR A 496 10.66 7.25 -3.99
CA TYR A 496 10.00 8.30 -3.20
C TYR A 496 8.97 9.09 -4.01
N SER A 497 9.22 9.31 -5.31
CA SER A 497 8.28 9.99 -6.23
C SER A 497 7.03 9.16 -6.56
N ARG A 498 6.96 7.89 -6.14
CA ARG A 498 5.79 7.02 -6.39
C ARG A 498 4.58 7.39 -5.54
N PHE A 499 4.65 8.43 -4.69
CA PHE A 499 3.55 8.87 -3.83
C PHE A 499 3.20 10.36 -3.96
N ASN A 500 3.80 11.09 -4.89
CA ASN A 500 3.48 12.50 -5.07
C ASN A 500 2.12 12.64 -5.76
N LEU A 501 1.07 12.74 -4.94
CA LEU A 501 -0.26 13.21 -5.33
C LEU A 501 -0.22 14.74 -5.39
N GLU A 502 0.04 15.29 -6.58
CA GLU A 502 -0.49 16.61 -6.88
C GLU A 502 -1.96 16.45 -7.28
N TYR A 503 -2.87 16.87 -6.39
CA TYR A 503 -4.25 17.07 -6.78
C TYR A 503 -4.30 18.25 -7.77
N PRO A 504 -4.89 18.10 -8.96
CA PRO A 504 -5.33 19.28 -9.70
C PRO A 504 -6.42 19.98 -8.87
N ASP A 505 -6.23 21.27 -8.60
CA ASP A 505 -7.27 22.16 -8.06
C ASP A 505 -8.56 21.98 -8.86
N ASN A 506 -9.58 21.27 -8.32
CA ASN A 506 -11.00 21.40 -8.64
C ASN A 506 -11.90 20.58 -7.70
#